data_AF-A0AAE3KJM6-F1
#
_entry.id   AF-A0AAE3KJM6-F1
#
_cell.length_a   1.000
_cell.length_b   1.000
_cell.length_c   1.000
_cell.angle_alpha   90.00
_cell.angle_beta   90.00
_cell.angle_gamma   90.00
#
_symmetry.space_group_name_H-M   'P 1'
#
loop_
_entity.id
_entity.type
_entity.pdbx_description
1 polymer ?
#
loop_
_entity_poly.entity_id
_entity_poly.type
_entity_poly.pdbx_seq_one_letter_code
_entity_poly.pdbx_strand_id
1 'polypeptide(L)'
;MQSQPTDQHANRVQRGELHVPVALLARLAAIVDHAVERHPLVFTAYAATAENSGRAQAAQQLWSDLTRSDSPVADVWNRLRHGDVEDSTTAHHALMILIALGGWDRMKRCDRPDCHRAFADATNAVSRRRCAVHARPRRAASAEQPSRG
;
A
#
# COMPACT_ATOMS: atom_id res chain seq x y z
N MET A 1 -44.33 25.64 -29.49
CA MET A 1 -42.97 26.03 -29.04
C MET A 1 -42.85 25.61 -27.60
N GLN A 2 -42.03 24.59 -27.33
CA GLN A 2 -41.86 23.98 -26.01
C GLN A 2 -40.73 24.70 -25.27
N SER A 3 -41.04 25.29 -24.12
CA SER A 3 -40.04 25.82 -23.20
C SER A 3 -39.51 24.68 -22.33
N GLN A 4 -38.27 24.25 -22.57
CA GLN A 4 -37.55 23.37 -21.66
C GLN A 4 -36.98 24.20 -20.50
N PRO A 5 -37.24 23.85 -19.22
CA PRO A 5 -36.48 24.38 -18.11
C PRO A 5 -35.12 23.68 -18.05
N THR A 6 -34.07 24.49 -18.18
CA THR A 6 -32.67 24.15 -17.99
C THR A 6 -32.33 23.93 -16.51
N ASP A 7 -31.42 22.97 -16.28
CA ASP A 7 -30.43 22.99 -15.21
C ASP A 7 -30.89 22.94 -13.74
N GLN A 8 -31.64 21.90 -13.35
CA GLN A 8 -31.84 21.56 -11.92
C GLN A 8 -31.37 20.17 -11.48
N HIS A 9 -30.61 19.43 -12.31
CA HIS A 9 -30.13 18.09 -11.94
C HIS A 9 -28.60 17.92 -11.94
N ALA A 10 -27.83 19.01 -11.97
CA ALA A 10 -26.38 18.96 -11.77
C ALA A 10 -25.96 18.93 -10.29
N ASN A 11 -26.91 18.86 -9.34
CA ASN A 11 -26.62 18.77 -7.90
C ASN A 11 -26.74 17.33 -7.37
N ARG A 12 -26.33 16.37 -8.19
CA ARG A 12 -26.29 14.95 -7.82
C ARG A 12 -24.95 14.65 -7.14
N VAL A 13 -24.88 14.97 -5.85
CA VAL A 13 -24.16 14.16 -4.87
C VAL A 13 -22.62 14.14 -5.03
N GLN A 14 -21.95 15.21 -4.59
CA GLN A 14 -20.61 15.08 -4.00
C GLN A 14 -20.76 14.35 -2.65
N ARG A 15 -20.86 13.02 -2.71
CA ARG A 15 -20.89 12.16 -1.51
C ARG A 15 -19.48 12.09 -0.92
N GLY A 16 -19.22 12.95 0.06
CA GLY A 16 -18.32 12.68 1.19
C GLY A 16 -16.97 12.03 0.86
N GLU A 17 -16.20 12.60 -0.07
CA GLU A 17 -14.79 12.25 -0.18
C GLU A 17 -14.08 12.72 1.09
N LEU A 18 -13.65 11.78 1.94
CA LEU A 18 -12.76 12.06 3.05
C LEU A 18 -11.47 12.66 2.46
N HIS A 19 -11.25 13.96 2.67
CA HIS A 19 -10.00 14.58 2.29
C HIS A 19 -8.90 14.12 3.24
N VAL A 20 -8.14 13.11 2.81
CA VAL A 20 -7.03 12.55 3.59
C VAL A 20 -5.75 13.33 3.27
N PRO A 21 -5.05 13.89 4.28
CA PRO A 21 -3.79 14.55 4.04
C PRO A 21 -2.78 13.60 3.37
N VAL A 22 -2.13 14.04 2.29
CA VAL A 22 -1.14 13.23 1.56
C VAL A 22 -0.03 12.74 2.48
N ALA A 23 0.37 13.53 3.48
CA ALA A 23 1.35 13.15 4.49
C ALA A 23 0.91 11.95 5.35
N LEU A 24 -0.40 11.84 5.65
CA LEU A 24 -0.95 10.70 6.38
C LEU A 24 -0.89 9.43 5.52
N LEU A 25 -1.29 9.54 4.24
CA LEU A 25 -1.16 8.42 3.29
C LEU A 25 0.29 8.00 3.09
N ALA A 26 1.23 8.94 3.00
CA ALA A 26 2.65 8.66 2.90
C ALA A 26 3.18 7.96 4.16
N ARG A 27 2.80 8.41 5.36
CA ARG A 27 3.18 7.78 6.62
C ARG A 27 2.63 6.37 6.74
N LEU A 28 1.35 6.16 6.43
CA LEU A 28 0.74 4.83 6.44
C LEU A 28 1.39 3.91 5.41
N ALA A 29 1.67 4.41 4.20
CA ALA A 29 2.38 3.65 3.20
C ALA A 29 3.81 3.30 3.64
N ALA A 30 4.51 4.15 4.40
CA ALA A 30 5.81 3.81 4.97
C ALA A 30 5.70 2.70 6.04
N ILE A 31 4.67 2.74 6.89
CA ILE A 31 4.38 1.68 7.87
C ILE A 31 4.10 0.35 7.15
N VAL A 32 3.23 0.39 6.13
CA VAL A 32 2.91 -0.79 5.32
C VAL A 32 4.14 -1.28 4.56
N ASP A 33 4.98 -0.40 4.03
CA ASP A 33 6.20 -0.80 3.34
C ASP A 33 7.16 -1.55 4.27
N HIS A 34 7.36 -1.03 5.48
CA HIS A 34 8.17 -1.69 6.52
C HIS A 34 7.60 -3.06 6.90
N ALA A 35 6.27 -3.15 7.03
CA ALA A 35 5.58 -4.42 7.24
C ALA A 35 5.80 -5.39 6.07
N VAL A 36 5.74 -4.91 4.83
CA VAL A 36 5.95 -5.72 3.62
C VAL A 36 7.41 -6.19 3.51
N GLU A 37 8.38 -5.38 3.94
CA GLU A 37 9.77 -5.81 4.00
C GLU A 37 9.98 -7.00 4.94
N ARG A 38 9.29 -7.00 6.09
CA ARG A 38 9.36 -8.09 7.08
C ARG A 38 8.54 -9.31 6.68
N HIS A 39 7.37 -9.10 6.09
CA HIS A 39 6.40 -10.15 5.74
C HIS A 39 6.04 -10.15 4.24
N PRO A 40 7.01 -10.25 3.32
CA PRO A 40 6.79 -9.96 1.91
C PRO A 40 5.78 -10.90 1.24
N LEU A 41 5.73 -12.17 1.67
CA LEU A 41 4.83 -13.16 1.10
C LEU A 41 3.36 -12.90 1.45
N VAL A 42 3.10 -12.34 2.63
CA VAL A 42 1.75 -12.01 3.10
C VAL A 42 1.09 -11.00 2.16
N PHE A 43 1.82 -9.94 1.81
CA PHE A 43 1.29 -8.87 0.98
C PHE A 43 1.33 -9.16 -0.52
N THR A 44 2.19 -10.09 -0.94
CA THR A 44 2.29 -10.51 -2.34
C THR A 44 0.98 -11.10 -2.84
N ALA A 45 0.27 -11.86 -2.00
CA ALA A 45 -1.03 -12.43 -2.36
C ALA A 45 -2.05 -11.32 -2.68
N TYR A 46 -2.20 -10.31 -1.81
CA TYR A 46 -3.17 -9.23 -2.05
C TYR A 46 -2.80 -8.36 -3.25
N ALA A 47 -1.52 -8.05 -3.44
CA ALA A 47 -1.07 -7.28 -4.61
C ALA A 47 -1.32 -8.06 -5.91
N ALA A 48 -1.05 -9.37 -5.93
CA ALA A 48 -1.33 -10.23 -7.08
C ALA A 48 -2.84 -10.35 -7.34
N THR A 49 -3.66 -10.55 -6.31
CA THR A 49 -5.13 -10.57 -6.45
C THR A 49 -5.65 -9.24 -6.97
N ALA A 50 -5.12 -8.11 -6.50
CA ALA A 50 -5.54 -6.78 -6.94
C ALA A 50 -5.24 -6.54 -8.43
N GLU A 51 -4.10 -7.04 -8.93
CA GLU A 51 -3.73 -6.97 -10.35
C GLU A 51 -4.54 -7.93 -11.23
N ASN A 52 -4.68 -9.19 -10.79
CA ASN A 52 -5.26 -10.25 -11.63
C ASN A 52 -6.79 -10.26 -11.62
N SER A 53 -7.39 -9.93 -10.48
CA SER A 53 -8.83 -10.10 -10.25
C SER A 53 -9.51 -8.82 -9.73
N GLY A 54 -8.73 -7.77 -9.48
CA GLY A 54 -9.22 -6.46 -9.11
C GLY A 54 -9.14 -6.14 -7.62
N ARG A 55 -9.07 -4.83 -7.33
CA ARG A 55 -8.91 -4.26 -5.99
C ARG A 55 -10.01 -4.66 -5.00
N ALA A 56 -11.25 -4.78 -5.48
CA ALA A 56 -12.39 -5.15 -4.64
C ALA A 56 -12.25 -6.58 -4.09
N GLN A 57 -11.82 -7.53 -4.93
CA GLN A 57 -11.61 -8.91 -4.50
C GLN A 57 -10.43 -9.03 -3.54
N ALA A 58 -9.34 -8.30 -3.79
CA ALA A 58 -8.19 -8.25 -2.87
C ALA A 58 -8.58 -7.66 -1.50
N ALA A 59 -9.40 -6.59 -1.48
CA ALA A 59 -9.92 -6.00 -0.25
C ALA A 59 -10.82 -6.98 0.51
N GLN A 60 -11.68 -7.73 -0.20
CA GLN A 60 -12.54 -8.76 0.40
C GLN A 60 -11.72 -9.90 1.00
N GLN A 61 -10.65 -10.33 0.32
CA GLN A 61 -9.72 -11.33 0.84
C GLN A 61 -9.07 -10.85 2.14
N LEU A 62 -8.52 -9.63 2.13
CA LEU A 62 -7.91 -9.02 3.32
C LEU A 62 -8.91 -8.88 4.48
N TRP A 63 -10.14 -8.46 4.19
CA TRP A 63 -11.20 -8.38 5.19
C TRP A 63 -11.50 -9.75 5.81
N SER A 64 -11.60 -10.79 4.98
CA SER A 64 -11.84 -12.16 5.44
C SER A 64 -10.71 -12.66 6.35
N ASP A 65 -9.46 -12.36 6.00
CA ASP A 65 -8.28 -12.70 6.82
C ASP A 65 -8.29 -11.97 8.16
N LEU A 66 -8.67 -10.68 8.17
CA LEU A 66 -8.81 -9.89 9.39
C LEU A 66 -9.91 -10.43 10.32
N THR A 67 -11.07 -10.79 9.78
CA THR A 67 -12.19 -11.32 10.59
C THR A 67 -11.92 -12.69 11.19
N ARG A 68 -10.92 -13.41 10.67
CA ARG A 68 -10.45 -14.70 11.22
C ARG A 68 -9.35 -14.55 12.26
N SER A 69 -8.83 -13.33 12.48
CA SER A 69 -7.83 -13.08 13.49
C SER A 69 -8.47 -12.96 14.86
N ASP A 70 -7.95 -13.70 15.85
CA ASP A 70 -8.41 -13.64 17.24
C ASP A 70 -7.80 -12.45 18.02
N SER A 71 -7.06 -11.56 17.35
CA SER A 71 -6.38 -10.45 18.03
C SER A 71 -7.39 -9.35 18.41
N PRO A 72 -7.35 -8.84 19.66
CA PRO A 72 -8.17 -7.70 20.06
C PRO A 72 -7.85 -6.47 19.20
N VAL A 73 -8.86 -5.92 18.53
CA VAL A 73 -8.70 -4.76 17.62
C VAL A 73 -8.07 -3.56 18.35
N ALA A 74 -8.45 -3.33 19.60
CA ALA A 74 -7.90 -2.25 20.40
C ALA A 74 -6.37 -2.35 20.57
N ASP A 75 -5.85 -3.55 20.82
CA ASP A 75 -4.41 -3.79 21.00
C ASP A 75 -3.66 -3.62 19.67
N VAL A 76 -4.23 -4.14 18.58
CA VAL A 76 -3.67 -3.97 17.24
C VAL A 76 -3.58 -2.49 16.87
N TRP A 77 -4.63 -1.72 17.11
CA TRP A 77 -4.66 -0.29 16.82
C TRP A 77 -3.73 0.50 17.73
N ASN A 78 -3.55 0.05 18.98
CA ASN A 78 -2.57 0.64 19.88
C ASN A 78 -1.14 0.45 19.34
N ARG A 79 -0.78 -0.74 18.86
CA ARG A 79 0.52 -1.00 18.21
C ARG A 79 0.71 -0.13 16.95
N LEU A 80 -0.29 -0.09 16.07
CA LEU A 80 -0.26 0.73 14.85
C LEU A 80 -0.02 2.21 15.12
N ARG A 81 -0.62 2.76 16.18
CA ARG A 81 -0.43 4.18 16.56
C ARG A 81 1.05 4.51 16.81
N HIS A 82 1.79 3.54 17.35
CA HIS A 82 3.23 3.64 17.61
C HIS A 82 4.09 3.21 16.40
N GLY A 83 3.48 2.81 15.29
CA GLY A 83 4.18 2.32 14.10
C GLY A 83 4.73 0.89 14.25
N ASP A 84 4.30 0.16 15.28
CA ASP A 84 4.64 -1.24 15.45
C ASP A 84 3.76 -2.10 14.53
N VAL A 85 4.40 -2.88 13.68
CA VAL A 85 3.80 -3.78 12.68
C VAL A 85 4.58 -5.10 12.60
N GLU A 86 5.11 -5.57 13.74
CA GLU A 86 5.94 -6.77 13.78
C GLU A 86 5.17 -8.05 13.50
N ASP A 87 3.90 -8.13 13.90
CA ASP A 87 3.05 -9.27 13.62
C ASP A 87 2.20 -9.07 12.36
N SER A 88 1.85 -10.18 11.71
CA SER A 88 1.06 -10.18 10.46
C SER A 88 -0.33 -9.58 10.62
N THR A 89 -0.97 -9.72 11.78
CA THR A 89 -2.31 -9.15 12.03
C THR A 89 -2.26 -7.62 12.02
N THR A 90 -1.29 -7.04 12.72
CA THR A 90 -1.08 -5.59 12.76
C THR A 90 -0.71 -5.07 11.36
N ALA A 91 0.11 -5.83 10.63
CA ALA A 91 0.43 -5.61 9.22
C ALA A 91 -0.83 -5.54 8.32
N HIS A 92 -1.75 -6.50 8.45
CA HIS A 92 -3.01 -6.53 7.69
C HIS A 92 -3.91 -5.34 8.01
N HIS A 93 -3.98 -4.94 9.29
CA HIS A 93 -4.75 -3.76 9.69
C HIS A 93 -4.14 -2.47 9.11
N ALA A 94 -2.81 -2.33 9.11
CA ALA A 94 -2.14 -1.19 8.47
C ALA A 94 -2.52 -1.09 6.98
N LEU A 95 -2.49 -2.23 6.27
CA LEU A 95 -2.86 -2.29 4.86
C LEU A 95 -4.34 -1.95 4.65
N MET A 96 -5.24 -2.47 5.49
CA MET A 96 -6.67 -2.18 5.38
C MET A 96 -6.95 -0.69 5.55
N ILE A 97 -6.30 -0.03 6.52
CA ILE A 97 -6.42 1.42 6.71
C ILE A 97 -5.88 2.17 5.49
N LEU A 98 -4.71 1.78 4.98
CA LEU A 98 -4.15 2.40 3.77
C LEU A 98 -5.12 2.28 2.58
N ILE A 99 -5.71 1.11 2.36
CA ILE A 99 -6.69 0.85 1.31
C ILE A 99 -7.96 1.69 1.48
N ALA A 100 -8.52 1.71 2.69
CA ALA A 100 -9.75 2.45 3.00
C ALA A 100 -9.61 3.95 2.74
N LEU A 101 -8.39 4.48 2.84
CA LEU A 101 -8.05 5.88 2.55
C LEU A 101 -7.65 6.12 1.09
N GLY A 102 -7.88 5.16 0.19
CA GLY A 102 -7.56 5.29 -1.24
C GLY A 102 -6.12 4.94 -1.60
N GLY A 103 -5.37 4.29 -0.71
CA GLY A 103 -3.95 3.97 -0.88
C GLY A 103 -3.63 2.78 -1.77
N TRP A 104 -4.60 2.24 -2.52
CA TRP A 104 -4.36 1.09 -3.42
C TRP A 104 -3.25 1.36 -4.44
N ASP A 105 -3.18 2.57 -5.01
CA ASP A 105 -2.14 2.93 -6.00
C ASP A 105 -0.72 2.91 -5.43
N ARG A 106 -0.60 2.91 -4.10
CA ARG A 106 0.69 2.79 -3.41
C ARG A 106 1.13 1.34 -3.28
N MET A 107 0.22 0.37 -3.33
CA MET A 107 0.56 -1.05 -3.31
C MET A 107 0.96 -1.53 -4.70
N LYS A 108 2.18 -2.07 -4.81
CA LYS A 108 2.79 -2.43 -6.08
C LYS A 108 3.53 -3.75 -5.96
N ARG A 109 3.83 -4.38 -7.10
CA ARG A 109 4.77 -5.49 -7.20
C ARG A 109 6.07 -5.03 -7.83
N CYS A 110 7.16 -5.67 -7.41
CA CYS A 110 8.48 -5.42 -7.97
C CYS A 110 8.50 -5.72 -9.47
N ASP A 111 9.04 -4.79 -10.27
CA ASP A 111 9.16 -4.96 -11.73
C ASP A 111 10.38 -5.77 -12.19
N ARG A 112 11.19 -6.28 -11.25
CA ARG A 112 12.38 -7.06 -11.60
C ARG A 112 11.93 -8.44 -12.08
N PRO A 113 12.45 -8.94 -13.22
CA PRO A 113 12.27 -10.33 -13.63
C PRO A 113 12.60 -11.27 -12.46
N ASP A 114 11.76 -12.28 -12.25
CA ASP A 114 11.86 -13.26 -11.16
C ASP A 114 11.62 -12.71 -9.74
N CYS A 115 11.17 -11.46 -9.60
CA CYS A 115 10.74 -10.91 -8.32
C CYS A 115 9.25 -10.61 -8.33
N HIS A 116 8.51 -11.26 -7.44
CA HIS A 116 7.07 -11.02 -7.28
C HIS A 116 6.71 -10.33 -5.98
N ARG A 117 7.70 -9.89 -5.20
CA ARG A 117 7.49 -9.26 -3.90
C ARG A 117 6.65 -7.99 -4.05
N ALA A 118 5.62 -7.87 -3.22
CA ALA A 118 4.92 -6.62 -3.01
C ALA A 118 5.84 -5.57 -2.35
N PHE A 119 5.46 -4.30 -2.47
CA PHE A 119 5.98 -3.18 -1.68
C PHE A 119 4.94 -2.05 -1.65
N ALA A 120 5.09 -1.09 -0.73
CA ALA A 120 4.28 0.11 -0.70
C ALA A 120 5.11 1.35 -1.08
N ASP A 121 4.59 2.19 -1.96
CA ASP A 121 5.23 3.43 -2.38
C ASP A 121 4.84 4.58 -1.44
N ALA A 122 5.73 4.85 -0.48
CA ALA A 122 5.56 5.93 0.48
C ALA A 122 5.74 7.34 -0.11
N THR A 123 6.39 7.47 -1.28
CA THR A 123 6.80 8.79 -1.81
C THR A 123 5.64 9.54 -2.47
N ASN A 124 5.15 9.06 -3.61
CA ASN A 124 4.11 9.71 -4.39
C ASN A 124 3.24 8.72 -5.19
N ALA A 125 3.24 7.43 -4.82
CA ALA A 125 2.54 6.36 -5.53
C ALA A 125 2.98 6.13 -7.00
N VAL A 126 3.96 6.88 -7.54
CA VAL A 126 4.33 6.83 -8.96
C VAL A 126 5.78 6.38 -9.15
N SER A 127 6.70 6.90 -8.35
CA SER A 127 8.13 6.83 -8.67
C SER A 127 8.76 5.46 -8.40
N ARG A 128 8.32 4.73 -7.38
CA ARG A 128 8.95 3.47 -6.99
C ARG A 128 8.37 2.31 -7.80
N ARG A 129 9.26 1.54 -8.43
CA ARG A 129 8.92 0.31 -9.20
C ARG A 129 9.51 -0.98 -8.63
N ARG A 130 10.43 -0.86 -7.67
CA ARG A 130 11.20 -1.99 -7.11
C ARG A 130 11.03 -2.10 -5.61
N CYS A 131 10.95 -3.34 -5.13
CA CYS A 131 10.98 -3.64 -3.70
C CYS A 131 12.33 -3.25 -3.09
N ALA A 132 12.40 -3.14 -1.76
CA ALA A 132 13.60 -2.68 -1.06
C ALA A 132 14.88 -3.47 -1.40
N VAL A 133 14.75 -4.78 -1.62
CA VAL A 133 15.86 -5.65 -2.04
C VAL A 133 16.46 -5.22 -3.37
N HIS A 134 15.62 -4.76 -4.30
CA HIS A 134 16.04 -4.39 -5.66
C HIS A 134 16.14 -2.88 -5.90
N ALA A 135 15.68 -2.06 -4.96
CA ALA A 135 15.79 -0.61 -4.98
C ALA A 135 17.13 -0.11 -4.40
N ARG A 136 17.76 -0.87 -3.49
CA ARG A 136 19.08 -0.50 -2.95
C ARG A 136 20.13 -0.61 -4.06
N PRO A 137 20.82 0.49 -4.43
CA PRO A 137 22.00 0.39 -5.25
C PRO A 137 23.05 -0.41 -4.48
N ARG A 138 23.66 -1.40 -5.13
CA ARG A 138 24.80 -2.16 -4.61
C ARG A 138 25.97 -1.19 -4.39
N ARG A 139 26.03 -0.50 -3.25
CA ARG A 139 27.24 0.21 -2.83
C ARG A 139 28.32 -0.86 -2.56
N ALA A 140 29.52 -0.61 -3.09
CA ALA A 140 30.74 -1.43 -3.03
C ALA A 140 30.94 -2.47 -4.16
N ALA A 141 31.37 -1.99 -5.33
CA ALA A 141 32.28 -2.71 -6.24
C ALA A 141 33.10 -1.71 -7.09
N SER A 142 33.56 -0.62 -6.48
CA SER A 142 34.43 0.39 -7.12
C SER A 142 35.34 1.01 -6.08
N ALA A 143 36.14 0.18 -5.42
CA ALA A 143 37.27 0.57 -4.60
C ALA A 143 38.43 -0.41 -4.85
N GLU A 144 38.79 -0.59 -6.12
CA GLU A 144 40.07 -1.16 -6.52
C GLU A 144 40.43 -0.53 -7.87
N GLN A 145 40.95 0.69 -7.79
CA GLN A 145 41.80 1.22 -8.84
C GLN A 145 43.19 0.59 -8.63
N PRO A 146 43.73 -0.19 -9.57
CA PRO A 146 45.13 -0.59 -9.49
C PRO A 146 45.98 0.66 -9.70
N SER A 147 46.67 1.06 -8.64
CA SER A 147 47.78 2.00 -8.69
C SER A 147 48.82 1.47 -9.68
N ARG A 148 48.91 2.14 -10.84
CA ARG A 148 50.02 1.97 -11.78
C ARG A 148 51.27 2.56 -11.12
N GLY A 149 52.21 1.68 -10.79
CA GLY A 149 53.63 1.97 -10.60
C GLY A 149 54.42 1.16 -11.61
#